data_AF-A0A6A3QPL2-F1
#
_entry.id   AF-A0A6A3QPL2-F1
#
_cell.length_a   1.000
_cell.length_b   1.000
_cell.length_c   1.000
_cell.angle_alpha   90.00
_cell.angle_beta   90.00
_cell.angle_gamma   90.00
#
_symmetry.space_group_name_H-M   'P 1'
#
loop_
_entity.id
_entity.type
_entity.pdbx_description
1 polymer ?
#
loop_
_entity_poly.entity_id
_entity_poly.type
_entity_poly.pdbx_seq_one_letter_code
_entity_poly.pdbx_strand_id
1 'polypeptide(L)'
;MHVIGAAVPHYIIGIALGAGIFGMFMLCEGFMVPRHAIPDYWLWAYYVAFHSYSFQSFVYEHFVHVDTPTARAILERLDLTDVDTPWNMLILVCYAIGLEIVFTFILYKFHTGRR
;
A
#
# COMPACT_ATOMS: atom_id res chain seq x y z
N MET A 1 8.95 1.81 -8.01
CA MET A 1 10.37 1.68 -8.40
C MET A 1 11.00 2.99 -8.87
N HIS A 2 10.26 3.88 -9.56
CA HIS A 2 10.79 5.15 -10.07
C HIS A 2 11.45 6.05 -9.01
N VAL A 3 10.75 6.33 -7.90
CA VAL A 3 11.25 7.22 -6.82
C VAL A 3 12.55 6.70 -6.20
N ILE A 4 12.61 5.41 -5.86
CA ILE A 4 13.79 4.80 -5.22
C ILE A 4 15.00 4.83 -6.17
N GLY A 5 14.77 4.55 -7.46
CA GLY A 5 15.83 4.63 -8.47
C GLY A 5 16.37 6.05 -8.65
N ALA A 6 15.52 7.07 -8.56
CA ALA A 6 15.95 8.47 -8.66
C ALA A 6 16.62 9.01 -7.38
N ALA A 7 16.33 8.43 -6.21
CA ALA A 7 16.82 8.92 -4.93
C ALA A 7 18.17 8.31 -4.51
N VAL A 8 18.51 7.11 -5.00
CA VAL A 8 19.66 6.35 -4.50
C VAL A 8 20.80 6.32 -5.53
N PRO A 9 22.02 6.75 -5.17
CA PRO A 9 23.15 6.77 -6.10
C PRO A 9 23.67 5.36 -6.46
N HIS A 10 23.35 4.33 -5.67
CA HIS A 10 23.74 2.95 -5.90
C HIS A 10 22.52 2.02 -5.99
N TYR A 11 22.21 1.52 -7.19
CA TYR A 11 20.96 0.80 -7.48
C TYR A 11 20.73 -0.44 -6.61
N ILE A 12 21.77 -1.23 -6.31
CA ILE A 12 21.64 -2.44 -5.46
C ILE A 12 21.10 -2.10 -4.07
N ILE A 13 21.63 -1.04 -3.44
CA ILE A 13 21.22 -0.63 -2.10
C ILE A 13 19.78 -0.11 -2.13
N GLY A 14 19.42 0.66 -3.15
CA GLY A 14 18.07 1.17 -3.33
C GLY A 14 17.05 0.05 -3.48
N ILE A 15 17.35 -0.97 -4.30
CA ILE A 15 16.47 -2.13 -4.48
C ILE A 15 16.34 -2.92 -3.17
N ALA A 16 17.44 -3.16 -2.45
CA ALA A 16 17.42 -3.91 -1.18
C ALA A 16 16.58 -3.19 -0.11
N LEU A 17 16.76 -1.87 0.06
CA LEU A 17 15.97 -1.07 1.00
C LEU A 17 14.49 -1.01 0.59
N GLY A 18 14.22 -0.82 -0.70
CA GLY A 18 12.87 -0.87 -1.24
C GLY A 18 12.19 -2.20 -0.94
N ALA A 19 12.84 -3.32 -1.27
CA ALA A 19 12.31 -4.65 -1.00
C ALA A 19 12.05 -4.89 0.50
N GLY A 20 12.93 -4.42 1.39
CA GLY A 20 12.72 -4.51 2.84
C GLY A 20 11.48 -3.76 3.31
N ILE A 21 11.30 -2.50 2.86
CA ILE A 21 10.13 -1.69 3.21
C ILE A 21 8.84 -2.30 2.62
N PHE A 22 8.87 -2.75 1.36
CA PHE A 22 7.73 -3.41 0.73
C PHE A 22 7.37 -4.73 1.42
N GLY A 23 8.36 -5.53 1.84
CA GLY A 23 8.14 -6.75 2.62
C GLY A 23 7.49 -6.46 3.98
N MET A 24 7.95 -5.40 4.67
CA MET A 24 7.31 -4.94 5.90
C MET A 24 5.85 -4.53 5.67
N PHE A 25 5.55 -3.80 4.60
CA PHE A 25 4.19 -3.40 4.26
C PHE A 25 3.27 -4.58 3.93
N MET A 26 3.77 -5.59 3.21
CA MET A 26 3.02 -6.82 2.91
C MET A 26 2.61 -7.59 4.18
N LEU A 27 3.47 -7.61 5.21
CA LEU A 27 3.14 -8.23 6.50
C LEU A 27 2.00 -7.52 7.22
N CYS A 28 1.92 -6.21 7.05
CA CYS A 28 1.00 -5.33 7.77
C CYS A 28 -0.19 -4.86 6.91
N GLU A 29 -0.45 -5.41 5.73
CA GLU A 29 -1.54 -4.92 4.87
C GLU A 29 -2.95 -5.36 5.30
N GLY A 30 -3.05 -6.25 6.29
CA GLY A 30 -4.32 -6.81 6.79
C GLY A 30 -4.54 -8.28 6.45
N PHE A 31 -3.73 -8.89 5.57
CA PHE A 31 -3.84 -10.31 5.23
C PHE A 31 -3.19 -11.24 6.28
N MET A 32 -1.88 -11.07 6.55
CA MET A 32 -1.17 -11.91 7.52
C MET A 32 -1.50 -11.55 8.96
N VAL A 33 -1.63 -10.25 9.23
CA VAL A 33 -2.03 -9.72 10.54
C VAL A 33 -3.24 -8.80 10.33
N PRO A 34 -4.44 -9.19 10.81
CA PRO A 34 -5.61 -8.33 10.76
C PRO A 34 -5.36 -7.03 11.52
N ARG A 35 -6.00 -5.94 11.10
CA ARG A 35 -5.81 -4.59 11.67
C ARG A 35 -5.90 -4.56 13.20
N HIS A 36 -6.88 -5.27 13.78
CA HIS A 36 -7.11 -5.32 15.23
C HIS A 36 -6.01 -6.03 16.02
N ALA A 37 -5.19 -6.85 15.36
CA ALA A 37 -4.07 -7.57 15.98
C ALA A 37 -2.74 -6.82 15.85
N ILE A 38 -2.70 -5.71 15.11
CA ILE A 38 -1.51 -4.88 14.94
C ILE A 38 -1.35 -4.00 16.19
N PRO A 39 -0.18 -4.01 16.87
CA PRO A 39 0.06 -3.13 18.00
C PRO A 39 -0.06 -1.64 17.63
N ASP A 40 -0.59 -0.81 18.52
CA ASP A 40 -0.84 0.61 18.26
C ASP A 40 0.40 1.38 17.75
N TYR A 41 1.59 1.04 18.25
CA TYR A 41 2.85 1.66 17.82
C TYR A 41 3.27 1.29 16.39
N TRP A 42 2.71 0.23 15.81
CA TRP A 42 2.98 -0.24 14.45
C TRP A 42 1.83 0.05 13.47
N LEU A 43 0.68 0.51 13.98
CA LEU A 43 -0.52 0.75 13.18
C LEU A 43 -0.31 1.80 12.08
N TRP A 44 0.64 2.71 12.23
CA TRP A 44 0.98 3.68 11.17
C TRP A 44 1.41 2.99 9.87
N ALA A 45 2.10 1.85 9.95
CA ALA A 45 2.57 1.13 8.76
C ALA A 45 1.41 0.58 7.94
N TYR A 46 0.32 0.17 8.61
CA TYR A 46 -0.93 -0.25 7.99
C TYR A 46 -1.55 0.87 7.13
N TYR A 47 -1.60 2.10 7.66
CA TYR A 47 -2.19 3.24 6.93
C TYR A 47 -1.27 3.81 5.84
N VAL A 48 0.05 3.72 6.01
CA VAL A 48 1.02 4.22 5.03
C VAL A 48 1.16 3.26 3.84
N ALA A 49 1.02 1.96 4.08
CA ALA A 49 1.07 0.95 3.04
C ALA A 49 -0.14 1.08 2.11
N PHE A 50 0.10 1.51 0.87
CA PHE A 50 -0.98 1.61 -0.13
C PHE A 50 -1.66 0.26 -0.41
N HIS A 51 -0.92 -0.85 -0.25
CA HIS A 51 -1.46 -2.20 -0.47
C HIS A 51 -2.63 -2.53 0.46
N SER A 52 -2.69 -1.97 1.67
CA SER A 52 -3.80 -2.18 2.60
C SER A 52 -5.14 -1.80 1.96
N TYR A 53 -5.19 -0.63 1.30
CA TYR A 53 -6.41 -0.14 0.65
C TYR A 53 -6.79 -0.99 -0.58
N SER A 54 -5.80 -1.43 -1.37
CA SER A 54 -6.04 -2.35 -2.49
C SER A 54 -6.56 -3.70 -2.01
N PHE A 55 -5.95 -4.27 -0.97
CA PHE A 55 -6.32 -5.57 -0.41
C PHE A 55 -7.73 -5.54 0.16
N GLN A 56 -8.05 -4.56 1.01
CA GLN A 56 -9.41 -4.36 1.55
C GLN A 56 -10.45 -4.32 0.42
N SER A 57 -10.19 -3.52 -0.61
CA SER A 57 -11.10 -3.33 -1.73
C SER A 57 -11.31 -4.61 -2.53
N PHE A 58 -10.23 -5.34 -2.85
CA PHE A 58 -10.33 -6.58 -3.63
C PHE A 58 -11.05 -7.68 -2.86
N VAL A 59 -10.73 -7.87 -1.59
CA VAL A 59 -11.36 -8.90 -0.77
C VAL A 59 -12.84 -8.59 -0.57
N TYR A 60 -13.17 -7.36 -0.20
CA TYR A 60 -14.56 -6.94 -0.02
C TYR A 60 -15.38 -7.12 -1.30
N GLU A 61 -14.93 -6.57 -2.42
CA GLU A 61 -15.65 -6.63 -3.70
C GLU A 61 -15.85 -8.08 -4.19
N HIS A 62 -14.86 -8.94 -3.95
CA HIS A 62 -14.94 -10.34 -4.36
C HIS A 62 -15.97 -11.12 -3.54
N PHE A 63 -16.00 -10.94 -2.21
CA PHE A 63 -16.82 -11.76 -1.31
C PHE A 63 -18.20 -11.17 -1.03
N VAL A 64 -18.42 -9.86 -1.21
CA VAL A 64 -19.73 -9.23 -0.97
C VAL A 64 -20.82 -9.77 -1.92
N HIS A 65 -20.43 -10.22 -3.11
CA HIS A 65 -21.32 -10.80 -4.12
C HIS A 65 -21.53 -12.32 -3.97
N VAL A 66 -20.91 -12.95 -2.97
CA VAL A 66 -20.94 -14.41 -2.78
C VAL A 66 -21.76 -14.76 -1.55
N ASP A 67 -22.99 -15.23 -1.76
CA ASP A 67 -23.94 -15.62 -0.72
C ASP A 67 -23.62 -17.00 -0.09
N THR A 68 -22.44 -17.13 0.50
CA THR A 68 -22.03 -18.32 1.25
C THR A 68 -21.66 -17.96 2.70
N PRO A 69 -21.95 -18.83 3.68
CA PRO A 69 -21.56 -18.59 5.07
C PRO A 69 -20.04 -18.49 5.23
N THR A 70 -19.28 -19.17 4.37
CA THR A 70 -17.82 -19.10 4.31
C THR A 70 -17.32 -17.73 3.87
N ALA A 71 -17.94 -17.10 2.86
CA ALA A 71 -17.55 -15.76 2.40
C ALA A 71 -17.75 -14.71 3.49
N ARG A 72 -18.91 -14.76 4.18
CA ARG A 72 -19.19 -13.89 5.34
C ARG A 72 -18.18 -14.08 6.48
N ALA A 73 -17.84 -15.33 6.79
CA ALA A 73 -16.86 -15.63 7.83
C ALA A 73 -15.45 -15.10 7.48
N ILE A 74 -15.09 -15.04 6.19
CA ILE A 74 -13.81 -14.45 5.76
C ILE A 74 -13.81 -12.94 5.98
N LEU A 75 -14.87 -12.24 5.57
CA LEU A 75 -15.00 -10.79 5.76
C LEU A 75 -14.99 -10.41 7.24
N GLU A 76 -15.68 -11.18 8.09
CA GLU A 76 -15.71 -10.94 9.53
C GLU A 76 -14.35 -11.19 10.20
N ARG A 77 -13.64 -12.26 9.82
CA ARG A 77 -12.30 -12.56 10.36
C ARG A 77 -11.26 -11.50 10.03
N LEU A 78 -11.37 -10.88 8.85
CA LEU A 78 -10.44 -9.85 8.39
C LEU A 78 -10.87 -8.43 8.75
N ASP A 79 -12.02 -8.25 9.41
CA ASP A 79 -12.61 -6.95 9.74
C ASP A 79 -12.91 -6.10 8.48
N LEU A 80 -13.44 -6.75 7.44
CA LEU A 80 -13.73 -6.17 6.12
C LEU A 80 -15.22 -6.20 5.77
N THR A 81 -16.10 -6.08 6.76
CA THR A 81 -17.55 -6.18 6.54
C THR A 81 -18.17 -4.92 5.94
N ASP A 82 -17.53 -3.77 6.10
CA ASP A 82 -17.99 -2.47 5.61
C ASP A 82 -16.78 -1.67 5.09
N VAL A 83 -16.42 -1.91 3.82
CA VAL A 83 -15.29 -1.25 3.17
C VAL A 83 -15.80 -0.25 2.13
N ASP A 84 -15.38 1.01 2.26
CA ASP A 84 -15.64 2.03 1.25
C ASP A 84 -14.63 1.89 0.09
N THR A 85 -14.96 1.00 -0.84
CA THR A 85 -14.15 0.75 -2.04
C THR A 85 -13.89 2.03 -2.86
N PRO A 86 -14.89 2.89 -3.15
CA PRO A 86 -14.64 4.15 -3.86
C PRO A 86 -13.61 5.07 -3.19
N TRP A 87 -13.68 5.24 -1.86
CA TRP A 87 -12.69 6.03 -1.13
C TRP A 87 -11.30 5.41 -1.19
N ASN A 88 -11.20 4.10 -1.01
CA ASN A 88 -9.93 3.38 -1.13
C ASN A 88 -9.31 3.55 -2.52
N MET A 89 -10.11 3.46 -3.58
CA MET A 89 -9.65 3.70 -4.95
C MET A 89 -9.16 5.14 -5.15
N LEU A 90 -9.84 6.13 -4.57
CA LEU A 90 -9.39 7.53 -4.62
C LEU A 90 -8.04 7.70 -3.91
N ILE A 91 -7.86 7.09 -2.74
CA ILE A 91 -6.58 7.11 -2.01
C ILE A 91 -5.47 6.52 -2.89
N LEU A 92 -5.71 5.39 -3.56
CA LEU A 92 -4.73 4.77 -4.45
C LEU A 92 -4.35 5.66 -5.63
N VAL A 93 -5.32 6.33 -6.25
CA VAL A 93 -5.07 7.30 -7.33
C VAL A 93 -4.25 8.48 -6.82
N CYS A 94 -4.59 9.04 -5.66
CA CYS A 94 -3.82 10.11 -5.03
C CYS A 94 -2.38 9.66 -4.73
N TYR A 95 -2.19 8.43 -4.24
CA TYR A 95 -0.86 7.85 -4.01
C TYR A 95 -0.05 7.73 -5.31
N ALA A 96 -0.65 7.21 -6.38
CA ALA A 96 0.02 7.08 -7.67
C ALA A 96 0.48 8.43 -8.22
N ILE A 97 -0.42 9.43 -8.22
CA ILE A 97 -0.10 10.80 -8.66
C ILE A 97 0.97 11.42 -7.76
N GLY A 98 0.85 11.27 -6.44
CA GLY A 98 1.81 11.80 -5.48
C GLY A 98 3.23 11.24 -5.68
N LEU A 99 3.35 9.92 -5.89
CA LEU A 99 4.63 9.27 -6.15
C LEU A 99 5.26 9.74 -7.47
N GLU A 100 4.46 9.94 -8.52
CA GLU A 100 4.95 10.45 -9.81
C GLU A 100 5.37 11.93 -9.73
N ILE A 101 4.66 12.75 -8.97
CA ILE A 101 5.07 14.14 -8.68
C ILE A 101 6.40 14.14 -7.93
N VAL A 102 6.56 13.31 -6.89
CA VAL A 102 7.80 13.20 -6.12
C VAL A 102 8.95 12.75 -7.02
N PHE A 103 8.73 11.75 -7.87
CA PHE A 103 9.72 11.30 -8.84
C PHE A 103 10.14 12.42 -9.80
N THR A 104 9.16 13.11 -10.39
CA THR A 104 9.40 14.24 -11.31
C THR A 104 10.17 15.36 -10.62
N PHE A 105 9.84 15.68 -9.37
CA PHE A 105 10.55 16.68 -8.58
C PHE A 105 11.99 16.27 -8.27
N ILE A 106 12.24 15.01 -7.92
CA ILE A 106 13.60 14.49 -7.69
C ILE A 106 14.43 14.61 -8.98
N LEU A 107 13.86 14.23 -10.12
CA LEU A 107 14.54 14.39 -11.42
C LEU A 107 14.81 15.85 -11.75
N TYR A 108 13.84 16.74 -11.54
CA TYR A 108 14.00 18.16 -11.78
C TYR A 108 15.12 18.76 -10.93
N LYS A 109 15.16 18.44 -9.63
CA LYS A 109 16.12 19.04 -8.70
C LYS A 109 17.54 18.46 -8.80
N PHE A 110 17.66 17.15 -8.97
CA PHE A 110 18.95 16.45 -8.87
C PHE A 110 19.54 16.01 -10.21
N HIS A 111 18.71 15.84 -11.25
CA HIS A 111 19.15 15.29 -12.53
C HIS A 111 18.96 16.23 -13.73
N THR A 112 18.16 17.28 -13.60
CA THR A 112 18.06 18.33 -14.62
C THR A 112 19.21 19.31 -14.41
N GLY A 113 20.37 18.93 -14.94
CA GLY A 113 21.54 19.80 -14.98
C GLY A 113 21.21 21.08 -15.74
N ARG A 114 21.24 22.22 -15.03
CA ARG A 114 21.69 23.48 -15.65
C ARG A 114 23.16 23.26 -16.05
N ARG A 115 23.37 22.76 -17.26
CA ARG A 115 24.48 23.20 -18.10
C ARG A 115 23.94 24.29 -19.01
#